data_AF-A0A8T4A0R8-F1
#
_entry.id   AF-A0A8T4A0R8-F1
#
_cell.length_a   1.000
_cell.length_b   1.000
_cell.length_c   1.000
_cell.angle_alpha   90.00
_cell.angle_beta   90.00
_cell.angle_gamma   90.00
#
_symmetry.space_group_name_H-M   'P 1'
#
loop_
_entity.id
_entity.type
_entity.pdbx_description
1 polymer ?
#
loop_
_entity_poly.entity_id
_entity_poly.type
_entity_poly.pdbx_seq_one_letter_code
_entity_poly.pdbx_strand_id
1 'polypeptide(L)'
;IVTTKDGKTLEKKIREFEECVPESCKLCIDFTAGFADISVGGVGTEAGWSTVVVRSDKGMELFNLALEKGYVEARESVNLEEIKKNVFLKKDKRKAASQAREKEGKYVPSYGSA
;
A
#
# COMPACT_ATOMS: atom_id res chain seq x y z
N ILE A 1 3.39 12.69 9.48
CA ILE A 1 3.83 14.10 9.45
C ILE A 1 2.80 14.88 8.63
N VAL A 2 2.35 16.03 9.11
CA VAL A 2 1.44 16.93 8.40
C VAL A 2 2.16 18.27 8.24
N THR A 3 2.31 18.74 7.02
CA THR A 3 2.90 20.05 6.72
C THR A 3 1.79 21.01 6.29
N THR A 4 1.66 22.13 7.00
CA THR A 4 0.65 23.16 6.72
C THR A 4 1.14 24.14 5.65
N LYS A 5 0.22 24.92 5.05
CA LYS A 5 0.57 25.91 4.02
C LYS A 5 1.53 27.00 4.50
N ASP A 6 1.51 27.31 5.79
CA ASP A 6 2.44 28.24 6.46
C ASP A 6 3.76 27.58 6.87
N GLY A 7 4.03 26.34 6.43
CA GLY A 7 5.29 25.64 6.61
C GLY A 7 5.48 24.98 7.98
N LYS A 8 4.47 25.01 8.87
CA LYS A 8 4.55 24.30 10.14
C LYS A 8 4.42 22.80 9.91
N THR A 9 5.21 22.05 10.66
CA THR A 9 5.21 20.59 10.59
C THR A 9 4.70 20.02 11.91
N LEU A 10 3.69 19.16 11.82
CA LEU A 10 3.10 18.45 12.94
C LEU A 10 3.40 16.96 12.81
N GLU A 11 3.93 16.36 13.88
CA GLU A 11 4.18 14.93 13.96
C GLU A 11 3.22 14.29 14.96
N LYS A 12 2.58 13.19 14.54
CA LYS A 12 1.61 12.42 15.31
C LYS A 12 1.85 10.95 15.05
N LYS A 13 1.66 10.11 16.06
CA LYS A 13 1.81 8.65 15.89
C LYS A 13 0.60 8.14 15.12
N ILE A 14 0.83 7.28 14.13
CA ILE A 14 -0.26 6.70 13.30
C ILE A 14 -1.31 6.00 14.16
N ARG A 15 -0.91 5.38 15.28
CA ARG A 15 -1.82 4.70 16.21
C ARG A 15 -2.89 5.60 16.83
N GLU A 16 -2.66 6.92 16.89
CA GLU A 16 -3.65 7.87 17.39
C GLU A 16 -4.89 7.97 16.48
N PHE A 17 -4.81 7.49 15.24
CA PHE A 17 -5.87 7.54 14.24
C PHE A 17 -6.58 6.19 14.02
N GLU A 18 -6.33 5.18 14.88
CA GLU A 18 -6.88 3.83 14.68
C GLU A 18 -8.43 3.81 14.68
N GLU A 19 -9.05 4.69 15.45
CA GLU A 19 -10.51 4.86 15.49
C GLU A 19 -11.08 5.46 14.20
N CYS A 20 -10.27 6.20 13.44
CA CYS A 20 -10.67 6.77 12.15
C CYS A 20 -10.62 5.76 11.01
N VAL A 21 -10.05 4.57 11.22
CA VAL A 21 -9.90 3.55 10.16
C VAL A 21 -11.23 2.83 9.92
N PRO A 22 -11.81 2.89 8.71
CA PRO A 22 -13.04 2.17 8.40
C PRO A 22 -12.92 0.67 8.63
N GLU A 23 -14.00 0.02 9.09
CA GLU A 23 -14.01 -1.44 9.32
C GLU A 23 -13.64 -2.24 8.05
N SER A 24 -14.06 -1.77 6.88
CA SER A 24 -13.77 -2.41 5.59
C SER A 24 -12.26 -2.48 5.31
N CYS A 25 -11.50 -1.45 5.65
CA CYS A 25 -10.05 -1.41 5.49
C CYS A 25 -9.35 -2.50 6.32
N LYS A 26 -9.93 -2.84 7.48
CA LYS A 26 -9.40 -3.90 8.36
C LYS A 26 -9.59 -5.30 7.76
N LEU A 27 -10.49 -5.47 6.79
CA LEU A 27 -10.76 -6.74 6.10
C LEU A 27 -10.08 -6.83 4.72
N CYS A 28 -9.48 -5.73 4.25
CA CYS A 28 -8.86 -5.63 2.94
C CYS A 28 -7.66 -6.58 2.80
N ILE A 29 -7.60 -7.28 1.67
CA ILE A 29 -6.56 -8.28 1.36
C ILE A 29 -5.34 -7.73 0.63
N ASP A 30 -5.45 -6.51 0.10
CA ASP A 30 -4.49 -6.02 -0.89
C ASP A 30 -3.71 -4.82 -0.38
N PHE A 31 -2.39 -4.97 -0.23
CA PHE A 31 -1.49 -3.88 0.15
C PHE A 31 -0.88 -3.16 -1.06
N THR A 32 -0.63 -3.87 -2.16
CA THR A 32 0.22 -3.40 -3.27
C THR A 32 -0.55 -3.15 -4.57
N ALA A 33 -1.89 -3.07 -4.49
CA ALA A 33 -2.77 -3.04 -5.65
C ALA A 33 -2.43 -4.20 -6.61
N GLY A 34 -2.51 -5.44 -6.14
CA GLY A 34 -2.04 -6.64 -6.83
C GLY A 34 -2.68 -6.88 -8.20
N PHE A 35 -3.84 -6.30 -8.44
CA PHE A 35 -4.61 -6.43 -9.69
C PHE A 35 -4.37 -5.30 -10.70
N ALA A 36 -3.52 -4.32 -10.39
CA ALA A 36 -3.22 -3.23 -11.30
C ALA A 36 -2.11 -3.62 -12.31
N ASP A 37 -2.16 -3.05 -13.52
CA ASP A 37 -1.07 -3.15 -14.49
C ASP A 37 0.23 -2.52 -13.96
N ILE A 38 0.09 -1.38 -13.27
CA ILE A 38 1.17 -0.63 -12.61
C ILE A 38 0.67 -0.17 -11.24
N SER A 39 1.44 -0.45 -10.19
CA SER A 39 1.20 0.03 -8.83
C SER A 39 2.31 0.99 -8.40
N VAL A 40 1.95 2.06 -7.68
CA VAL A 40 2.89 3.09 -7.21
C VAL A 40 2.69 3.35 -5.72
N GLY A 41 3.77 3.42 -4.95
CA GLY A 41 3.72 3.74 -3.52
C GLY A 41 5.06 4.19 -2.96
N GLY A 42 5.09 4.82 -1.79
CA GLY A 42 6.33 5.38 -1.21
C GLY A 42 7.17 4.41 -0.38
N VAL A 43 6.60 3.29 0.07
CA VAL A 43 7.30 2.32 0.94
C VAL A 43 8.37 1.57 0.16
N GLY A 44 9.56 1.45 0.72
CA GLY A 44 10.69 0.76 0.08
C GLY A 44 11.59 1.68 -0.76
N THR A 45 11.30 2.98 -0.80
CA THR A 45 12.09 4.00 -1.50
C THR A 45 12.34 5.22 -0.62
N GLU A 46 13.38 5.99 -0.92
CA GLU A 46 13.67 7.22 -0.18
C GLU A 46 12.69 8.36 -0.52
N ALA A 47 12.71 9.42 0.30
CA ALA A 47 11.87 10.60 0.09
C ALA A 47 12.13 11.24 -1.29
N GLY A 48 11.05 11.63 -1.97
CA GLY A 48 11.11 12.15 -3.34
C GLY A 48 11.04 11.06 -4.43
N TRP A 49 11.14 9.79 -4.06
CA TRP A 49 10.97 8.65 -4.97
C TRP A 49 9.72 7.84 -4.65
N SER A 50 9.28 7.07 -5.65
CA SER A 50 8.22 6.08 -5.49
C SER A 50 8.72 4.71 -5.91
N THR A 51 8.26 3.69 -5.20
CA THR A 51 8.33 2.29 -5.62
C THR A 51 7.26 2.04 -6.67
N VAL A 52 7.68 1.49 -7.81
CA VAL A 52 6.80 1.12 -8.92
C VAL A 52 6.87 -0.40 -9.13
N VAL A 53 5.70 -1.04 -9.17
CA VAL A 53 5.57 -2.47 -9.49
C VAL A 53 4.77 -2.60 -10.77
N VAL A 54 5.40 -3.10 -11.81
CA VAL A 54 4.78 -3.36 -13.12
C VAL A 54 4.44 -4.85 -13.21
N ARG A 55 3.21 -5.19 -13.62
CA ARG A 55 2.70 -6.57 -13.56
C ARG A 55 2.31 -7.15 -14.92
N SER A 56 1.67 -6.36 -15.76
CA SER A 56 1.17 -6.81 -17.06
C SER A 56 2.05 -6.32 -18.20
N ASP A 57 1.93 -6.98 -19.35
CA ASP A 57 2.64 -6.61 -20.57
C ASP A 57 2.31 -5.17 -21.00
N LYS A 58 1.02 -4.79 -20.88
CA LYS A 58 0.57 -3.43 -21.16
C LYS A 58 1.13 -2.42 -20.17
N GLY A 59 1.24 -2.78 -18.89
CA GLY A 59 1.91 -1.95 -17.89
C GLY A 59 3.38 -1.73 -18.22
N MET A 60 4.06 -2.78 -18.68
CA MET A 60 5.48 -2.72 -19.08
C MET A 60 5.68 -1.84 -20.32
N GLU A 61 4.85 -1.99 -21.34
CA GLU A 61 4.87 -1.14 -22.54
C GLU A 61 4.72 0.35 -22.16
N LEU A 62 3.72 0.68 -21.34
CA LEU A 62 3.45 2.06 -20.92
C LEU A 62 4.57 2.64 -20.06
N PHE A 63 5.13 1.84 -19.15
CA PHE A 63 6.22 2.29 -18.28
C PHE A 63 7.50 2.56 -19.08
N ASN A 64 7.85 1.67 -20.02
CA ASN A 64 8.99 1.86 -20.91
C ASN A 64 8.81 3.09 -21.82
N LEU A 65 7.61 3.32 -22.35
CA LEU A 65 7.31 4.52 -23.14
C LEU A 65 7.49 5.80 -22.30
N ALA A 66 7.12 5.78 -21.02
CA ALA A 66 7.30 6.92 -20.12
C ALA A 66 8.79 7.19 -19.84
N LEU A 67 9.61 6.14 -19.71
CA LEU A 67 11.07 6.24 -19.59
C LEU A 67 11.69 6.83 -20.86
N GLU A 68 11.32 6.28 -22.03
CA GLU A 68 11.84 6.72 -23.33
C GLU A 68 11.53 8.19 -23.61
N LYS A 69 10.31 8.64 -23.25
CA LYS A 69 9.89 10.04 -23.39
C LYS A 69 10.46 10.97 -22.31
N GLY A 70 11.19 10.45 -21.33
CA GLY A 70 11.75 11.24 -20.23
C GLY A 70 10.70 11.80 -19.27
N TYR A 71 9.52 11.20 -19.19
CA TYR A 71 8.49 11.60 -18.21
C TYR A 71 8.79 11.13 -16.79
N VAL A 72 9.54 10.03 -16.68
CA VAL A 72 9.97 9.45 -15.41
C VAL A 72 11.42 9.01 -15.50
N GLU A 73 12.07 8.94 -14.36
CA GLU A 73 13.38 8.30 -14.17
C GLU A 73 13.21 7.05 -13.28
N ALA A 74 14.05 6.05 -13.50
CA ALA A 74 14.01 4.80 -12.74
C ALA A 74 15.42 4.39 -12.28
N ARG A 75 15.45 3.74 -11.11
CA ARG A 75 16.66 3.16 -10.51
C ARG A 75 16.29 1.91 -9.71
N GLU A 76 17.24 1.00 -9.57
CA GLU A 76 17.04 -0.31 -8.93
C GLU A 76 17.23 -0.27 -7.40
N SER A 77 16.88 0.83 -6.74
CA SER A 77 17.07 1.01 -5.30
C SER A 77 15.75 0.82 -4.53
N VAL A 78 15.27 -0.41 -4.46
CA VAL A 78 14.02 -0.77 -3.76
C VAL A 78 14.30 -1.70 -2.59
N ASN A 79 13.87 -1.30 -1.38
CA ASN A 79 13.91 -2.15 -0.19
C ASN A 79 12.69 -3.09 -0.16
N LEU A 80 12.86 -4.27 -0.77
CA LEU A 80 11.80 -5.29 -0.83
C LEU A 80 11.39 -5.83 0.54
N GLU A 81 12.32 -5.89 1.51
CA GLU A 81 12.02 -6.41 2.85
C GLU A 81 11.08 -5.50 3.62
N GLU A 82 11.20 -4.18 3.45
CA GLU A 82 10.26 -3.22 4.03
C GLU A 82 8.85 -3.36 3.44
N ILE A 83 8.76 -3.59 2.12
CA ILE A 83 7.48 -3.80 1.43
C ILE A 83 6.83 -5.10 1.95
N LYS A 84 7.58 -6.21 1.96
CA LYS A 84 7.09 -7.51 2.47
C LYS A 84 6.61 -7.39 3.92
N LYS A 85 7.37 -6.71 4.78
CA LYS A 85 6.98 -6.47 6.18
C LYS A 85 5.60 -5.83 6.27
N ASN A 86 5.33 -4.79 5.49
CA ASN A 86 4.03 -4.12 5.50
C ASN A 86 2.89 -4.99 4.92
N VAL A 87 3.18 -5.81 3.92
CA VAL A 87 2.23 -6.82 3.40
C VAL A 87 1.84 -7.80 4.51
N PHE A 88 2.80 -8.34 5.26
CA PHE A 88 2.53 -9.24 6.38
C PHE A 88 1.76 -8.56 7.51
N LEU A 89 2.12 -7.32 7.89
CA LEU A 89 1.36 -6.56 8.88
C LEU A 89 -0.12 -6.40 8.48
N LYS A 90 -0.41 -6.12 7.20
CA LYS A 90 -1.79 -6.02 6.72
C LYS A 90 -2.51 -7.37 6.81
N LYS A 91 -1.84 -8.46 6.42
CA LYS A 91 -2.39 -9.83 6.50
C LYS A 91 -2.74 -10.21 7.94
N ASP A 92 -1.86 -9.92 8.89
CA ASP A 92 -2.07 -10.21 10.32
C ASP A 92 -3.23 -9.40 10.90
N LYS A 93 -3.29 -8.09 10.59
CA LYS A 93 -4.42 -7.23 11.00
C LYS A 93 -5.74 -7.74 10.44
N ARG A 94 -5.77 -8.17 9.17
CA ARG A 94 -6.96 -8.78 8.56
C ARG A 94 -7.38 -10.04 9.28
N LYS A 95 -6.44 -10.94 9.58
CA LYS A 95 -6.75 -12.19 10.28
C LYS A 95 -7.43 -11.92 11.62
N ALA A 96 -6.87 -11.01 12.41
CA ALA A 96 -7.46 -10.61 13.69
C ALA A 96 -8.86 -10.00 13.52
N ALA A 97 -9.03 -9.09 12.55
CA ALA A 97 -10.33 -8.44 12.28
C ALA A 97 -11.40 -9.43 11.80
N SER A 98 -11.01 -10.41 10.97
CA SER A 98 -11.92 -11.44 10.45
C SER A 98 -12.40 -12.37 11.56
N GLN A 99 -11.48 -12.82 12.43
CA GLN A 99 -11.81 -13.65 13.60
C GLN A 99 -12.71 -12.93 14.60
N ALA A 100 -12.50 -11.63 14.83
CA ALA A 100 -13.36 -10.83 15.70
C ALA A 100 -14.80 -10.76 15.14
N ARG A 101 -14.94 -10.48 13.84
CA ARG A 101 -16.26 -10.43 13.18
C ARG A 101 -16.99 -11.78 13.19
N GLU A 102 -16.27 -12.88 12.97
CA GLU A 102 -16.84 -14.23 13.03
C GLU A 102 -17.40 -14.53 14.41
N LYS A 103 -16.68 -14.20 15.49
CA LYS A 103 -17.17 -14.32 16.88
C LYS A 103 -18.40 -13.46 17.16
N GLU A 104 -18.52 -12.32 16.49
CA GLU A 104 -19.68 -11.42 16.57
C GLU A 104 -20.84 -11.86 15.64
N GLY A 105 -20.70 -12.97 14.90
CA GLY A 105 -21.72 -13.44 13.94
C GLY A 105 -21.89 -12.52 12.72
N LYS A 106 -20.94 -11.62 12.45
CA LYS A 106 -20.97 -10.71 11.31
C LYS A 106 -20.42 -11.38 10.06
N TYR A 107 -20.91 -10.94 8.90
CA TYR A 107 -20.36 -11.36 7.61
C TYR A 107 -18.86 -11.09 7.51
N VAL A 108 -18.12 -12.12 7.09
CA VAL A 108 -16.69 -12.07 6.74
C VAL A 108 -16.57 -12.27 5.23
N PRO A 109 -15.99 -11.30 4.49
CA PRO A 109 -15.86 -11.44 3.06
C PRO A 109 -14.97 -12.61 2.64
N SER A 110 -15.45 -13.41 1.67
CA SER A 110 -14.78 -14.62 1.19
C SER A 110 -13.62 -14.37 0.21
N TYR A 111 -13.51 -13.17 -0.36
CA TYR A 111 -12.44 -12.86 -1.32
C TYR A 111 -11.05 -12.88 -0.67
N GLY A 112 -10.05 -13.37 -1.42
CA GLY A 112 -8.66 -13.52 -0.95
C GLY A 112 -8.47 -14.61 0.11
N SER A 113 -9.19 -15.71 -0.04
CA SER A 113 -9.03 -16.97 0.72
C SER A 113 -8.25 -18.05 -0.07
N ALA A 114 -7.60 -17.66 -1.17
CA ALA A 114 -6.58 -18.45 -1.85
C ALA A 114 -5.19 -18.14 -1.28
#